data_AF-A0A6V7L561-F1
#
_entry.id   AF-A0A6V7L561-F1
#
_cell.length_a   1.000
_cell.length_b   1.000
_cell.length_c   1.000
_cell.angle_alpha   90.00
_cell.angle_beta   90.00
_cell.angle_gamma   90.00
#
_symmetry.space_group_name_H-M   'P 1'
#
loop_
_entity.id
_entity.type
_entity.pdbx_description
1 polymer ?
#
loop_
_entity_poly.entity_id
_entity_poly.type
_entity_poly.pdbx_seq_one_letter_code
_entity_poly.pdbx_strand_id
1 'polypeptide(L)'
;KTHEQLAEEKQLHLVELREENGNFPVVVASPSIVRTADQIPSTEVLDFTQYVMGGKVVYKKKKPPPFYTRLPSWTMRQRKVAYLRNKEDVRIRMYAEHGELRSFLTDQYPEAKPQLWNKHTMKQKNEDDN
;
A
#
# COMPACT_ATOMS: atom_id res chain seq x y z
N LYS A 1 20.06 -23.77 -12.33
CA LYS A 1 18.84 -24.55 -11.99
C LYS A 1 17.69 -24.02 -12.83
N THR A 2 16.88 -24.89 -13.41
CA THR A 2 15.65 -24.47 -14.11
C THR A 2 14.55 -24.14 -13.09
N HIS A 3 13.51 -23.42 -13.51
CA HIS A 3 12.37 -23.08 -12.66
C HIS A 3 11.64 -24.33 -12.15
N GLU A 4 11.53 -25.36 -12.99
CA GLU A 4 10.93 -26.66 -12.63
C GLU A 4 11.75 -27.40 -11.56
N GLN A 5 13.07 -27.44 -11.72
CA GLN A 5 13.97 -28.06 -10.73
C GLN A 5 13.86 -27.35 -9.37
N LEU A 6 13.74 -26.03 -9.37
CA LEU A 6 13.56 -25.25 -8.15
C LEU A 6 12.22 -25.55 -7.47
N ALA A 7 11.14 -25.57 -8.26
CA ALA A 7 9.81 -25.88 -7.77
C ALA A 7 9.76 -27.28 -7.15
N GLU A 8 10.37 -28.28 -7.81
CA GLU A 8 10.42 -29.65 -7.31
C GLU A 8 11.30 -29.80 -6.06
N GLU A 9 12.46 -29.12 -5.99
CA GLU A 9 13.34 -29.13 -4.82
C GLU A 9 12.67 -28.52 -3.58
N LYS A 10 11.93 -27.43 -3.78
CA LYS A 10 11.21 -26.72 -2.71
C LYS A 10 9.82 -27.28 -2.45
N GLN A 11 9.28 -28.06 -3.39
CA GLN A 11 7.92 -28.56 -3.40
C GLN A 11 6.88 -27.42 -3.25
N LEU A 12 7.13 -26.30 -3.93
CA LEU A 12 6.30 -25.10 -3.93
C LEU A 12 6.10 -24.58 -5.36
N HIS A 13 4.95 -23.95 -5.62
CA HIS A 13 4.70 -23.27 -6.90
C HIS A 13 5.57 -22.03 -7.05
N LEU A 14 6.20 -21.89 -8.21
CA LEU A 14 6.91 -20.67 -8.59
C LEU A 14 5.97 -19.75 -9.35
N VAL A 15 5.75 -18.55 -8.81
CA VAL A 15 4.82 -17.56 -9.35
C VAL A 15 5.58 -16.31 -9.76
N GLU A 16 5.25 -15.78 -10.92
CA GLU A 16 5.74 -14.50 -11.41
C GLU A 16 4.67 -13.41 -11.26
N LEU A 17 5.10 -12.25 -10.77
CA LEU A 17 4.28 -11.05 -10.65
C LEU A 17 4.90 -9.96 -11.51
N ARG A 18 4.20 -9.53 -12.56
CA ARG A 18 4.65 -8.45 -13.46
C ARG A 18 3.77 -7.22 -13.33
N GLU A 19 4.40 -6.05 -13.20
CA GLU A 19 3.70 -4.76 -13.14
C GLU A 19 2.90 -4.48 -14.43
N GLU A 20 3.40 -4.93 -15.58
CA GLU A 20 2.74 -4.81 -16.88
C GLU A 20 1.36 -5.49 -16.90
N ASN A 21 1.25 -6.61 -16.21
CA ASN A 21 0.01 -7.37 -16.07
C ASN A 21 -0.74 -6.97 -14.80
N GLY A 22 -0.50 -5.77 -14.24
CA GLY A 22 -1.18 -5.33 -13.02
C GLY A 22 -0.88 -6.20 -11.79
N ASN A 23 0.27 -6.86 -11.75
CA ASN A 23 0.68 -7.79 -10.68
C ASN A 23 -0.26 -8.99 -10.50
N PHE A 24 -0.92 -9.47 -11.57
CA PHE A 24 -1.62 -10.75 -11.51
C PHE A 24 -0.64 -11.94 -11.38
N PRO A 25 -0.92 -12.92 -10.50
CA PRO A 25 -0.05 -14.07 -10.30
C PRO A 25 -0.11 -15.03 -11.50
N VAL A 26 1.03 -15.24 -12.14
CA VAL A 26 1.19 -16.23 -13.23
C VAL A 26 2.08 -17.37 -12.73
N VAL A 27 1.58 -18.60 -12.76
CA VAL A 27 2.35 -19.78 -12.35
C VAL A 27 3.35 -20.14 -13.46
N VAL A 28 4.64 -20.09 -13.13
CA VAL A 28 5.73 -20.41 -14.08
C VAL A 28 6.12 -21.88 -14.00
N ALA A 29 6.14 -22.44 -12.78
CA ALA A 29 6.45 -23.85 -12.56
C ALA A 29 5.64 -24.41 -11.39
N SER A 30 5.18 -25.65 -11.55
CA SER A 30 4.47 -26.41 -10.53
C SER A 30 5.22 -27.69 -10.20
N PRO A 31 5.41 -28.04 -8.92
CA PRO A 31 6.00 -29.31 -8.54
C PRO A 31 4.98 -30.44 -8.66
N SER A 32 5.47 -31.68 -8.60
CA SER A 32 4.64 -32.89 -8.61
C SER A 32 3.88 -33.07 -7.29
N ILE A 33 4.52 -32.74 -6.17
CA ILE A 33 3.94 -32.79 -4.81
C ILE A 33 4.13 -31.42 -4.17
N VAL A 34 3.05 -30.86 -3.62
CA VAL A 34 3.04 -29.53 -3.00
C VAL A 34 3.00 -29.65 -1.48
N ARG A 35 3.86 -28.91 -0.79
CA ARG A 35 3.87 -28.84 0.68
C ARG A 35 2.71 -28.00 1.22
N THR A 36 2.24 -28.33 2.41
CA THR A 36 1.27 -27.51 3.16
C THR A 36 1.96 -26.42 3.97
N ALA A 37 1.20 -25.39 4.38
CA ALA A 37 1.73 -24.24 5.14
C ALA A 37 2.45 -24.67 6.44
N ASP A 38 1.98 -25.71 7.12
CA ASP A 38 2.57 -26.20 8.36
C ASP A 38 3.98 -26.80 8.18
N GLN A 39 4.31 -27.22 6.96
CA GLN A 39 5.61 -27.83 6.64
C GLN A 39 6.65 -26.77 6.23
N ILE A 40 6.26 -25.50 6.12
CA ILE A 40 7.15 -24.41 5.69
C ILE A 40 7.71 -23.72 6.94
N PRO A 41 9.00 -23.90 7.25
CA PRO A 41 9.61 -23.21 8.39
C PRO A 41 9.72 -21.71 8.11
N SER A 42 9.48 -20.88 9.13
CA SER A 42 9.54 -19.42 9.03
C SER A 42 10.91 -18.85 8.62
N THR A 43 11.97 -19.66 8.75
CA THR A 43 13.35 -19.29 8.48
C THR A 43 13.74 -19.53 7.02
N GLU A 44 12.90 -20.20 6.23
CA GLU A 44 13.19 -20.51 4.83
C GLU A 44 13.07 -19.28 3.92
N VAL A 45 14.02 -19.15 2.98
CA VAL A 45 13.97 -18.11 1.94
C VAL A 45 12.95 -18.48 0.87
N LEU A 46 11.85 -17.73 0.83
CA LEU A 46 10.77 -17.87 -0.18
C LEU A 46 10.92 -16.92 -1.37
N ASP A 47 11.66 -15.82 -1.21
CA ASP A 47 11.89 -14.87 -2.30
C ASP A 47 12.86 -15.47 -3.33
N PHE A 48 12.38 -15.60 -4.57
CA PHE A 48 13.16 -16.10 -5.70
C PHE A 48 14.45 -15.29 -5.92
N THR A 49 14.39 -13.96 -5.80
CA THR A 49 15.56 -13.10 -6.01
C THR A 49 16.63 -13.38 -4.95
N GLN A 50 16.22 -13.52 -3.69
CA GLN A 50 17.12 -13.85 -2.59
C GLN A 50 17.71 -15.25 -2.73
N TYR A 51 16.92 -16.23 -3.22
CA TYR A 51 17.43 -17.58 -3.50
C TYR A 51 18.52 -17.57 -4.58
N VAL A 52 18.25 -16.94 -5.72
CA VAL A 52 19.21 -16.84 -6.84
C VAL A 52 20.48 -16.11 -6.42
N MET A 53 20.37 -15.11 -5.54
CA MET A 53 21.49 -14.36 -4.99
C MET A 53 22.21 -15.07 -3.82
N GLY A 54 21.86 -16.32 -3.51
CA GLY A 54 22.51 -17.13 -2.47
C GLY A 54 22.32 -16.55 -1.07
N GLY A 55 21.12 -16.04 -0.75
CA GLY A 55 20.79 -15.44 0.54
C GLY A 55 21.18 -13.96 0.65
N LYS A 56 21.81 -13.37 -0.38
CA LYS A 56 22.13 -11.94 -0.39
C LYS A 56 20.90 -11.11 -0.76
N VAL A 57 20.68 -10.02 -0.04
CA VAL A 57 19.58 -9.07 -0.30
C VAL A 57 20.17 -7.78 -0.86
N VAL A 58 19.55 -7.23 -1.91
CA VAL A 58 19.97 -5.95 -2.48
C VAL A 58 19.70 -4.83 -1.46
N TYR A 59 20.75 -4.12 -1.07
CA TYR A 59 20.62 -2.99 -0.15
C TYR A 59 19.91 -1.80 -0.83
N LYS A 60 18.63 -1.59 -0.51
CA LYS A 60 17.86 -0.42 -0.94
C LYS A 60 18.19 0.78 -0.04
N LYS A 61 19.30 1.47 -0.32
CA LYS A 61 19.70 2.68 0.42
C LYS A 61 18.62 3.75 0.34
N LYS A 62 18.17 4.26 1.49
CA LYS A 62 17.26 5.42 1.54
C LYS A 62 17.95 6.64 0.93
N LYS A 63 17.21 7.40 0.11
CA LYS A 63 17.71 8.66 -0.45
C LYS A 63 18.11 9.60 0.69
N PRO A 64 19.28 10.26 0.63
CA PRO A 64 19.66 11.22 1.66
C PRO A 64 18.64 12.36 1.67
N PRO A 65 18.32 12.92 2.84
CA PRO A 65 17.38 14.03 2.91
C PRO A 65 17.97 15.25 2.18
N PRO A 66 17.13 16.07 1.52
CA PRO A 66 17.57 17.33 0.92
C PRO A 66 18.25 18.25 1.94
N PHE A 67 19.16 19.13 1.49
CA PHE A 67 19.92 20.02 2.38
C PHE A 67 19.03 20.86 3.31
N TYR A 68 17.86 21.29 2.82
CA TYR A 68 16.96 22.18 3.54
C TYR A 68 16.25 21.51 4.71
N THR A 69 16.26 20.18 4.83
CA THR A 69 15.57 19.50 5.94
C THR A 69 16.17 19.82 7.30
N ARG A 70 17.40 20.34 7.32
CA ARG A 70 18.11 20.79 8.52
C ARG A 70 17.80 22.24 8.90
N LEU A 71 17.16 23.01 8.01
CA LEU A 71 16.86 24.42 8.24
C LEU A 71 15.62 24.57 9.14
N PRO A 72 15.56 25.61 10.00
CA PRO A 72 14.36 25.89 10.81
C PRO A 72 13.08 26.07 9.99
N SER A 73 13.21 26.62 8.77
CA SER A 73 12.11 26.81 7.82
C SER A 73 11.43 25.48 7.44
N TRP A 74 12.19 24.38 7.36
CA TRP A 74 11.65 23.05 7.12
C TRP A 74 10.81 22.57 8.29
N THR A 75 11.28 22.75 9.52
CA THR A 75 10.51 22.42 10.74
C THR A 75 9.20 23.19 10.78
N MET A 76 9.22 24.49 10.45
CA MET A 76 8.00 25.31 10.36
C MET A 76 7.05 24.81 9.28
N ARG A 77 7.56 24.45 8.09
CA ARG A 77 6.76 23.84 7.02
C ARG A 77 6.14 22.52 7.47
N GLN A 78 6.89 21.64 8.12
CA GLN A 78 6.39 20.36 8.63
C GLN A 78 5.24 20.58 9.62
N ARG A 79 5.35 21.55 10.53
CA ARG A 79 4.25 21.92 11.44
C ARG A 79 3.01 22.41 10.68
N LYS A 80 3.19 23.27 9.67
CA LYS A 80 2.09 23.78 8.84
C LYS A 80 1.38 22.68 8.04
N VAL A 81 2.09 21.65 7.61
CA VAL A 81 1.54 20.55 6.78
C VAL A 81 1.12 19.35 7.62
N ALA A 82 1.46 19.30 8.91
CA ALA A 82 1.21 18.15 9.78
C ALA A 82 -0.27 17.72 9.80
N TYR A 83 -1.21 18.66 9.72
CA TYR A 83 -2.64 18.37 9.70
C TYR A 83 -3.13 17.68 8.42
N LEU A 84 -2.38 17.81 7.31
CA LEU A 84 -2.68 17.14 6.04
C LEU A 84 -2.13 15.71 6.02
N ARG A 85 -1.21 15.39 6.94
CA ARG A 85 -0.61 14.05 7.01
C ARG A 85 -1.72 13.04 7.27
N ASN A 86 -1.73 11.95 6.51
CA ASN A 86 -2.69 10.84 6.66
C ASN A 86 -4.14 11.15 6.25
N LYS A 87 -4.43 12.33 5.67
CA LYS A 87 -5.80 12.72 5.29
C LYS A 87 -6.40 11.78 4.25
N GLU A 88 -5.62 11.34 3.27
CA GLU A 88 -6.07 10.45 2.20
C GLU A 88 -6.32 9.03 2.72
N ASP A 89 -5.38 8.47 3.48
CA ASP A 89 -5.51 7.12 4.03
C ASP A 89 -6.71 7.02 4.99
N VAL A 90 -6.96 8.06 5.81
CA VAL A 90 -8.16 8.14 6.66
C VAL A 90 -9.42 8.15 5.80
N ARG A 91 -9.43 8.87 4.68
CA ARG A 91 -10.58 8.93 3.78
C ARG A 91 -10.85 7.58 3.12
N ILE A 92 -9.81 6.92 2.60
CA ILE A 92 -9.90 5.57 2.02
C ILE A 92 -10.46 4.59 3.05
N ARG A 93 -9.93 4.63 4.28
CA ARG A 93 -10.39 3.77 5.36
C ARG A 93 -11.86 4.00 5.69
N MET A 94 -12.30 5.25 5.81
CA MET A 94 -13.71 5.57 6.07
C MET A 94 -14.63 5.04 4.98
N TYR A 95 -14.26 5.21 3.70
CA TYR A 95 -15.05 4.64 2.61
C TYR A 95 -15.08 3.10 2.65
N ALA A 96 -13.98 2.44 2.98
CA ALA A 96 -13.92 0.99 3.06
C ALA A 96 -14.76 0.42 4.22
N GLU A 97 -14.69 1.03 5.41
CA GLU A 97 -15.36 0.53 6.61
C GLU A 97 -16.85 0.91 6.66
N HIS A 98 -17.21 2.03 6.05
CA HIS A 98 -18.50 2.68 6.29
C HIS A 98 -19.25 3.05 5.02
N GLY A 99 -18.63 2.96 3.85
CA GLY A 99 -19.21 3.37 2.57
C GLY A 99 -19.30 4.88 2.35
N GLU A 100 -19.07 5.70 3.38
CA GLU A 100 -19.09 7.16 3.30
C GLU A 100 -17.99 7.80 4.16
N LEU A 101 -17.63 9.05 3.81
CA LEU A 101 -16.74 9.84 4.64
C LEU A 101 -17.55 10.41 5.82
N ARG A 102 -17.36 9.86 7.01
CA ARG A 102 -18.06 10.30 8.23
C ARG A 102 -17.10 10.66 9.36
N SER A 103 -17.63 11.35 10.38
CA SER A 103 -16.94 11.60 11.64
C SER A 103 -17.33 10.54 12.67
N PHE A 104 -16.62 10.48 13.79
CA PHE A 104 -17.00 9.62 14.91
C PHE A 104 -18.33 10.04 15.55
N LEU A 105 -18.77 11.28 15.36
CA LEU A 105 -20.01 11.82 15.90
C LEU A 105 -21.22 11.51 15.01
N THR A 106 -21.00 11.04 13.79
CA THR A 106 -22.09 10.84 12.81
C THR A 106 -23.11 9.80 13.29
N ASP A 107 -22.72 8.88 14.17
CA ASP A 107 -23.64 7.90 14.77
C ASP A 107 -24.63 8.55 15.76
N GLN A 108 -24.21 9.63 16.43
CA GLN A 108 -25.03 10.40 17.37
C GLN A 108 -25.80 11.52 16.66
N TYR A 109 -25.15 12.13 15.67
CA TYR A 109 -25.62 13.31 14.94
C TYR A 109 -25.48 13.05 13.43
N PRO A 110 -26.51 12.50 12.75
CA PRO A 110 -26.43 12.10 11.34
C PRO A 110 -26.17 13.27 10.37
N GLU A 111 -26.42 14.50 10.79
CA GLU A 111 -26.10 15.74 10.09
C GLU A 111 -24.61 16.09 10.11
N ALA A 112 -23.82 15.50 11.02
CA ALA A 112 -22.39 15.76 11.19
C ALA A 112 -21.56 15.04 10.10
N LYS A 113 -21.90 15.30 8.83
CA LYS A 113 -21.19 14.81 7.65
C LYS A 113 -20.32 15.92 7.06
N PRO A 114 -19.09 15.61 6.63
CA PRO A 114 -18.24 16.60 6.00
C PRO A 114 -18.81 17.02 4.65
N GLN A 115 -19.06 18.32 4.47
CA GLN A 115 -19.43 18.87 3.18
C GLN A 115 -18.21 18.82 2.25
N LEU A 116 -18.29 17.98 1.22
CA LEU A 116 -17.25 17.92 0.19
C LEU A 116 -17.36 19.15 -0.72
N TRP A 117 -16.24 19.85 -0.90
CA TRP A 117 -16.20 20.96 -1.84
C TRP A 117 -16.35 20.42 -3.26
N ASN A 118 -17.41 20.83 -3.95
CA ASN A 118 -17.62 20.60 -5.37
C ASN A 118 -17.98 21.93 -6.03
N LYS A 119 -17.26 22.28 -7.11
CA LYS A 119 -17.43 23.54 -7.85
C LYS A 119 -18.87 23.73 -8.34
N HIS A 120 -19.54 22.66 -8.77
CA HIS A 120 -20.92 22.70 -9.24
C HIS A 120 -21.91 22.95 -8.11
N THR A 121 -21.75 22.25 -6.98
CA THR A 121 -22.60 22.38 -5.80
C THR A 121 -22.47 23.75 -5.15
N MET A 122 -21.27 24.34 -5.17
CA MET A 122 -21.05 25.70 -4.64
C MET A 122 -21.67 26.79 -5.54
N LYS A 123 -21.68 26.60 -6.86
CA LYS A 123 -22.30 27.56 -7.78
C LYS A 123 -23.82 27.64 -7.56
N GLN A 124 -24.47 26.49 -7.41
CA GLN A 124 -25.91 26.42 -7.11
C GLN A 124 -26.24 27.08 -5.77
N LYS A 125 -25.46 26.77 -4.72
CA LYS A 125 -25.67 27.37 -3.39
C LYS A 125 -25.54 28.91 -3.40
N ASN A 126 -24.59 29.45 -4.17
CA ASN A 126 -24.43 30.90 -4.33
C ASN A 126 -25.56 31.56 -5.14
N GLU A 127 -26.25 30.82 -6.01
CA GLU A 127 -27.41 31.30 -6.77
C GLU A 127 -28.71 31.25 -5.93
N ASP A 128 -28.82 30.29 -4.99
CA ASP A 128 -29.97 30.17 -4.08
C ASP A 128 -29.92 31.19 -2.91
N ASP A 129 -28.73 31.65 -2.53
CA ASP A 129 -28.49 32.59 -1.41
C ASP A 129 -28.59 34.09 -1.82
N ASN A 130 -28.89 34.42 -3.09
CA ASN A 130 -28.96 35.79 -3.63
C ASN A 130 -30.30 36.10 -4.32
#